data_AF-A0A412T972-F1
#
_entry.id   AF-A0A412T972-F1
#
_cell.length_a   1.000
_cell.length_b   1.000
_cell.length_c   1.000
_cell.angle_alpha   90.00
_cell.angle_beta   90.00
_cell.angle_gamma   90.00
#
_symmetry.space_group_name_H-M   'P 1'
#
loop_
_entity.id
_entity.type
_entity.pdbx_description
1 polymer ?
#
loop_
_entity_poly.entity_id
_entity_poly.type
_entity_poly.pdbx_seq_one_letter_code
_entity_poly.pdbx_strand_id
1 'polypeptide(L)'
;MKTAVGFPFPQGCTVEGQTANFSVAVPEGQTCELIIYKKGDRASAFSQEMPYSDVAGNLHFLSVVLEQPEDYEYCYKIGGKIVPDPYGKAFSGREHWSVSKGKEKRKLRTRIVTDTFDWEKSQFPHLKKEDVIAYSLHVRGFTKHSSSGVAHKGTFDGVTEKLPYLQKLGINQIHLMPVYEFDENQRHVNYWGYGKAYFFAPKASYAAGDPVNEMKSLVRQMHLAGIEVILEMPFTEGTTFSLILDCLRYWVMQYHVDGFIVNPYICNPDELAKDPVLAKSKILKKEDGFQNVMRRFLKGDEGMIRDVICQLKNQDTQLYNYIASHNGFTLCDVVSYDGKHNEANGENNLDGPDYNYSWNCGAEGNSRKKAVNELRKNQIFNAFFLLLFAQGMPCILSGDEFMNTQKGNNNAYCQDNLISWLDWNQLSRQEELYTFVCRLIALRKACMKQIAKKSEDTMGRSGIPQISYHGEDAWQMPAGRASRQLGVFYHEESTEKDFYIAYNMHWLSHSFALPSLPKGMEWVCIAGTKEGVLDEKEAVPVKDKKVQLEERTIKVFVGRQAKE
;
A
#
# COMPACT_ATOMS: atom_id res chain seq x y z
N MET A 1 -43.11 -4.74 15.61
CA MET A 1 -42.59 -4.49 14.24
C MET A 1 -43.61 -5.04 13.25
N LYS A 2 -43.89 -4.33 12.16
CA LYS A 2 -44.81 -4.80 11.09
C LYS A 2 -43.99 -5.28 9.90
N THR A 3 -44.40 -6.39 9.28
CA THR A 3 -43.76 -6.92 8.08
C THR A 3 -44.48 -6.45 6.82
N ALA A 4 -43.72 -6.40 5.72
CA ALA A 4 -44.22 -6.16 4.37
C ALA A 4 -43.49 -7.09 3.39
N VAL A 5 -44.00 -7.20 2.16
CA VAL A 5 -43.30 -7.89 1.08
C VAL A 5 -41.97 -7.17 0.82
N GLY A 6 -40.87 -7.91 0.90
CA GLY A 6 -39.53 -7.38 0.64
C GLY A 6 -39.17 -7.38 -0.84
N PHE A 7 -37.93 -7.01 -1.13
CA PHE A 7 -37.32 -7.04 -2.44
C PHE A 7 -36.07 -7.93 -2.44
N PRO A 8 -35.86 -8.75 -3.49
CA PRO A 8 -34.72 -9.65 -3.55
C PRO A 8 -33.38 -8.93 -3.78
N PHE A 9 -33.41 -7.75 -4.40
CA PHE A 9 -32.20 -6.97 -4.69
C PHE A 9 -32.36 -5.52 -4.21
N PRO A 10 -31.28 -4.88 -3.71
CA PRO A 10 -29.95 -5.44 -3.46
C PRO A 10 -29.93 -6.44 -2.29
N GLN A 11 -28.94 -7.35 -2.30
CA GLN A 11 -28.68 -8.24 -1.16
C GLN A 11 -28.20 -7.44 0.06
N GLY A 12 -28.38 -8.03 1.24
CA GLY A 12 -28.09 -7.42 2.53
C GLY A 12 -29.27 -6.64 3.10
N CYS A 13 -28.98 -5.67 3.98
CA CYS A 13 -29.97 -4.76 4.54
C CYS A 13 -29.93 -3.38 3.86
N THR A 14 -31.09 -2.95 3.37
CA THR A 14 -31.34 -1.60 2.85
C THR A 14 -32.45 -0.92 3.63
N VAL A 15 -32.31 0.38 3.85
CA VAL A 15 -33.24 1.15 4.68
C VAL A 15 -33.79 2.30 3.85
N GLU A 16 -35.12 2.41 3.80
CA GLU A 16 -35.83 3.54 3.21
C GLU A 16 -36.84 4.08 4.22
N GLY A 17 -36.57 5.27 4.76
CA GLY A 17 -37.30 5.82 5.90
C GLY A 17 -37.24 4.88 7.11
N GLN A 18 -38.40 4.35 7.52
CA GLN A 18 -38.53 3.39 8.62
C GLN A 18 -38.53 1.93 8.16
N THR A 19 -38.52 1.66 6.86
CA THR A 19 -38.62 0.30 6.32
C THR A 19 -37.22 -0.24 6.04
N ALA A 20 -36.86 -1.32 6.73
CA ALA A 20 -35.64 -2.08 6.44
C ALA A 20 -35.99 -3.32 5.61
N ASN A 21 -35.46 -3.42 4.40
CA ASN A 21 -35.54 -4.60 3.56
C ASN A 21 -34.30 -5.47 3.76
N PHE A 22 -34.52 -6.75 4.04
CA PHE A 22 -33.48 -7.76 4.24
C PHE A 22 -33.55 -8.76 3.09
N SER A 23 -32.41 -9.05 2.46
CA SER A 23 -32.28 -10.05 1.41
C SER A 23 -31.00 -10.86 1.59
N VAL A 24 -31.10 -12.20 1.53
CA VAL A 24 -29.95 -13.09 1.73
C VAL A 24 -30.08 -14.36 0.89
N ALA A 25 -28.96 -14.82 0.35
CA ALA A 25 -28.87 -16.12 -0.30
C ALA A 25 -28.91 -17.26 0.72
N VAL A 26 -29.78 -18.23 0.49
CA VAL A 26 -30.00 -19.39 1.35
C VAL A 26 -29.63 -20.65 0.57
N PRO A 27 -28.86 -21.60 1.15
CA PRO A 27 -28.58 -22.86 0.49
C PRO A 27 -29.88 -23.65 0.21
N GLU A 28 -29.88 -24.39 -0.90
CA GLU A 28 -31.05 -25.19 -1.32
C GLU A 28 -31.52 -26.14 -0.20
N GLY A 29 -32.84 -26.20 0.00
CA GLY A 29 -33.48 -27.04 1.02
C GLY A 29 -33.37 -26.55 2.46
N GLN A 30 -32.79 -25.36 2.72
CA GLN A 30 -32.73 -24.78 4.06
C GLN A 30 -33.78 -23.68 4.27
N THR A 31 -34.27 -23.55 5.51
CA THR A 31 -35.10 -22.42 5.92
C THR A 31 -34.24 -21.26 6.40
N CYS A 32 -34.81 -20.05 6.34
CA CYS A 32 -34.18 -18.83 6.82
C CYS A 32 -35.14 -18.07 7.73
N GLU A 33 -34.69 -17.70 8.92
CA GLU A 33 -35.41 -16.85 9.87
C GLU A 33 -34.63 -15.57 10.11
N LEU A 34 -35.28 -14.41 9.94
CA LEU A 34 -34.73 -13.11 10.30
C LEU A 34 -34.92 -12.88 11.80
N ILE A 35 -33.82 -12.57 12.50
CA ILE A 35 -33.83 -12.28 13.94
C ILE A 35 -33.32 -10.86 14.15
N ILE A 36 -34.13 -10.01 14.76
CA ILE A 36 -33.78 -8.61 15.07
C ILE A 36 -33.68 -8.43 16.59
N TYR A 37 -32.67 -7.69 17.02
CA TYR A 37 -32.37 -7.34 18.40
C TYR A 37 -32.33 -5.83 18.53
N LYS A 38 -32.75 -5.29 19.68
CA LYS A 38 -32.32 -3.94 20.05
C LYS A 38 -30.83 -3.97 20.40
N LYS A 39 -30.08 -2.93 20.05
CA LYS A 39 -28.64 -2.83 20.34
C LYS A 39 -28.36 -3.14 21.81
N GLY A 40 -27.43 -4.07 22.05
CA GLY A 40 -27.02 -4.48 23.39
C GLY A 40 -27.90 -5.52 24.07
N ASP A 41 -29.14 -5.75 23.58
CA ASP A 41 -30.06 -6.72 24.18
C ASP A 41 -29.67 -8.16 23.86
N ARG A 42 -29.85 -9.07 24.82
CA ARG A 42 -29.60 -10.51 24.61
C ARG A 42 -30.76 -11.22 23.91
N ALA A 43 -32.00 -10.83 24.25
CA ALA A 43 -33.21 -11.37 23.66
C ALA A 43 -33.53 -10.69 22.32
N SER A 44 -34.12 -11.44 21.38
CA SER A 44 -34.62 -10.86 20.14
C SER A 44 -35.87 -10.03 20.41
N ALA A 45 -35.96 -8.88 19.74
CA ALA A 45 -37.16 -8.04 19.71
C ALA A 45 -38.16 -8.53 18.65
N PHE A 46 -37.67 -9.27 17.66
CA PHE A 46 -38.46 -9.81 16.55
C PHE A 46 -37.76 -11.04 15.95
N SER A 47 -38.57 -12.00 15.52
CA SER A 47 -38.11 -13.22 14.84
C SER A 47 -39.20 -13.66 13.87
N GLN A 48 -38.87 -13.84 12.59
CA GLN A 48 -39.83 -14.22 11.56
C GLN A 48 -39.15 -15.06 10.48
N GLU A 49 -39.80 -16.15 10.08
CA GLU A 49 -39.39 -16.92 8.91
C GLU A 49 -39.48 -16.06 7.64
N MET A 50 -38.39 -16.04 6.86
CA MET A 50 -38.31 -15.35 5.59
C MET A 50 -38.84 -16.28 4.49
N PRO A 51 -39.95 -15.93 3.82
CA PRO A 51 -40.59 -16.82 2.86
C PRO A 51 -39.66 -17.07 1.66
N TYR A 52 -39.72 -18.30 1.15
CA TYR A 52 -39.12 -18.65 -0.14
C TYR A 52 -39.94 -18.06 -1.30
N SER A 53 -39.27 -17.69 -2.39
CA SER A 53 -39.90 -17.17 -3.60
C SER A 53 -39.30 -17.81 -4.84
N ASP A 54 -40.12 -18.49 -5.65
CA ASP A 54 -39.71 -19.10 -6.93
C ASP A 54 -39.20 -18.10 -7.98
N VAL A 55 -39.41 -16.79 -7.76
CA VAL A 55 -39.06 -15.74 -8.73
C VAL A 55 -37.61 -15.25 -8.55
N ALA A 56 -37.01 -15.45 -7.37
CA ALA A 56 -35.70 -14.88 -7.02
C ALA A 56 -34.61 -15.94 -6.81
N GLY A 57 -34.82 -17.16 -7.32
CA GLY A 57 -33.90 -18.28 -7.13
C GLY A 57 -33.76 -18.64 -5.66
N ASN A 58 -32.53 -18.63 -5.15
CA ASN A 58 -32.23 -19.01 -3.77
C ASN A 58 -32.16 -17.82 -2.79
N LEU A 59 -32.70 -16.65 -3.17
CA LEU A 59 -32.79 -15.48 -2.29
C LEU A 59 -34.07 -15.50 -1.46
N HIS A 60 -33.91 -15.25 -0.16
CA HIS A 60 -35.02 -15.02 0.75
C HIS A 60 -35.02 -13.54 1.15
N PHE A 61 -36.21 -12.93 1.18
CA PHE A 61 -36.33 -11.50 1.48
C PHE A 61 -37.56 -11.14 2.30
N LEU A 62 -37.44 -10.10 3.14
CA LEU A 62 -38.50 -9.62 4.03
C LEU A 62 -38.27 -8.13 4.34
N SER A 63 -39.33 -7.33 4.28
CA SER A 63 -39.31 -5.95 4.76
C SER A 63 -39.91 -5.84 6.16
N VAL A 64 -39.29 -5.04 7.02
CA VAL A 64 -39.74 -4.80 8.39
C VAL A 64 -39.73 -3.30 8.68
N VAL A 65 -40.84 -2.79 9.21
CA VAL A 65 -40.94 -1.41 9.69
C VAL A 65 -40.35 -1.31 11.10
N LEU A 66 -39.33 -0.46 11.25
CA LEU A 66 -38.57 -0.18 12.45
C LEU A 66 -38.66 1.33 12.76
N GLU A 67 -38.89 1.70 14.02
CA GLU A 67 -39.03 3.11 14.42
C GLU A 67 -37.76 3.93 14.11
N GLN A 68 -36.61 3.44 14.60
CA GLN A 68 -35.26 3.94 14.31
C GLN A 68 -34.40 2.75 13.90
N PRO A 69 -34.25 2.46 12.59
CA PRO A 69 -33.55 1.27 12.11
C PRO A 69 -32.16 1.08 12.70
N GLU A 70 -31.41 2.18 12.88
CA GLU A 70 -30.08 2.19 13.47
C GLU A 70 -30.03 1.70 14.92
N ASP A 71 -31.13 1.67 15.68
CA ASP A 71 -31.16 1.13 17.06
C ASP A 71 -31.20 -0.40 17.12
N TYR A 72 -31.27 -1.04 15.96
CA TYR A 72 -31.40 -2.48 15.84
C TYR A 72 -30.18 -3.14 15.20
N GLU A 73 -30.02 -4.41 15.57
CA GLU A 73 -29.04 -5.34 15.02
C GLU A 73 -29.78 -6.58 14.55
N TYR A 74 -29.20 -7.34 13.63
CA TYR A 74 -29.85 -8.53 13.10
C TYR A 74 -28.87 -9.67 12.81
N CYS A 75 -29.43 -10.86 12.75
CA CYS A 75 -28.81 -12.05 12.18
C CYS A 75 -29.85 -12.84 11.41
N TYR A 76 -29.38 -13.77 10.60
CA TYR A 76 -30.22 -14.83 10.03
C TYR A 76 -30.01 -16.11 10.81
N LYS A 77 -31.04 -16.95 10.89
CA LYS A 77 -30.91 -18.35 11.28
C LYS A 77 -31.19 -19.22 10.07
N ILE A 78 -30.12 -19.72 9.47
CA ILE A 78 -30.12 -20.50 8.24
C ILE A 78 -29.78 -21.94 8.58
N GLY A 79 -30.67 -22.89 8.25
CA GLY A 79 -30.46 -24.30 8.56
C GLY A 79 -30.23 -24.57 10.06
N GLY A 80 -30.89 -23.79 10.92
CA GLY A 80 -30.75 -23.87 12.38
C GLY A 80 -29.52 -23.15 12.98
N LYS A 81 -28.63 -22.57 12.17
CA LYS A 81 -27.44 -21.85 12.64
C LYS A 81 -27.63 -20.34 12.53
N ILE A 82 -27.34 -19.63 13.62
CA ILE A 82 -27.36 -18.15 13.62
C ILE A 82 -26.08 -17.65 12.95
N VAL A 83 -26.24 -16.90 11.87
CA VAL A 83 -25.17 -16.32 11.07
C VAL A 83 -25.40 -14.81 10.86
N PRO A 84 -24.35 -13.99 10.94
CA PRO A 84 -24.40 -12.61 10.47
C PRO A 84 -24.56 -12.54 8.95
N ASP A 85 -25.04 -11.39 8.47
CA ASP A 85 -25.22 -11.10 7.06
C ASP A 85 -23.87 -11.02 6.31
N PRO A 86 -23.64 -11.81 5.24
CA PRO A 86 -22.48 -11.66 4.37
C PRO A 86 -22.32 -10.27 3.73
N TYR A 87 -23.43 -9.57 3.47
CA TYR A 87 -23.52 -8.20 2.96
C TYR A 87 -23.62 -7.17 4.10
N GLY A 88 -23.33 -7.56 5.35
CA GLY A 88 -23.37 -6.68 6.50
C GLY A 88 -22.41 -5.50 6.36
N LYS A 89 -22.94 -4.28 6.58
CA LYS A 89 -22.20 -3.01 6.41
C LYS A 89 -21.44 -2.57 7.66
N ALA A 90 -21.81 -3.12 8.82
CA ALA A 90 -21.12 -2.96 10.10
C ALA A 90 -21.52 -4.09 11.04
N PHE A 91 -20.70 -4.36 12.06
CA PHE A 91 -20.94 -5.44 13.01
C PHE A 91 -20.73 -4.98 14.46
N SER A 92 -21.40 -5.68 15.39
CA SER A 92 -21.17 -5.53 16.83
C SER A 92 -20.66 -6.82 17.46
N GLY A 93 -19.95 -6.69 18.58
CA GLY A 93 -19.30 -7.80 19.30
C GLY A 93 -17.82 -8.03 18.95
N ARG A 94 -17.21 -7.10 18.21
CA ARG A 94 -15.78 -7.11 17.79
C ARG A 94 -15.12 -5.72 17.82
N GLU A 95 -15.71 -4.80 18.58
CA GLU A 95 -15.24 -3.42 18.74
C GLU A 95 -13.89 -3.33 19.48
N HIS A 96 -13.55 -4.38 20.24
CA HIS A 96 -12.30 -4.45 20.98
C HIS A 96 -11.40 -5.55 20.41
N TRP A 97 -10.16 -5.18 20.13
CA TRP A 97 -9.15 -6.07 19.57
C TRP A 97 -8.71 -7.16 20.57
N SER A 98 -8.66 -8.42 20.13
CA SER A 98 -8.15 -9.58 20.89
C SER A 98 -8.81 -9.80 22.25
N VAL A 99 -10.15 -9.69 22.31
CA VAL A 99 -10.89 -10.05 23.53
C VAL A 99 -10.87 -11.57 23.72
N SER A 100 -10.34 -12.02 24.87
CA SER A 100 -10.20 -13.43 25.21
C SER A 100 -11.54 -14.18 25.25
N LYS A 101 -11.52 -15.48 24.90
CA LYS A 101 -12.70 -16.36 24.84
C LYS A 101 -13.51 -16.45 26.15
N GLY A 102 -12.93 -16.03 27.29
CA GLY A 102 -13.54 -16.14 28.63
C GLY A 102 -14.36 -14.93 29.11
N LYS A 103 -14.23 -13.76 28.47
CA LYS A 103 -15.19 -12.65 28.66
C LYS A 103 -16.29 -12.86 27.63
N GLU A 104 -17.55 -12.88 28.06
CA GLU A 104 -18.72 -13.16 27.20
C GLU A 104 -18.55 -12.52 25.82
N LYS A 105 -18.15 -13.32 24.81
CA LYS A 105 -18.14 -12.85 23.43
C LYS A 105 -19.59 -12.53 23.12
N ARG A 106 -19.93 -11.24 23.04
CA ARG A 106 -21.18 -10.81 22.42
C ARG A 106 -21.25 -11.51 21.07
N LYS A 107 -22.36 -12.20 20.80
CA LYS A 107 -22.57 -12.86 19.51
C LYS A 107 -22.38 -11.80 18.43
N LEU A 108 -21.59 -12.12 17.41
CA LEU A 108 -21.41 -11.24 16.27
C LEU A 108 -22.79 -11.01 15.64
N ARG A 109 -23.19 -9.76 15.52
CA ARG A 109 -24.44 -9.35 14.88
C ARG A 109 -24.20 -8.29 13.84
N THR A 110 -25.02 -8.27 12.81
CA THR A 110 -24.96 -7.24 11.79
C THR A 110 -25.72 -6.01 12.27
N ARG A 111 -25.11 -4.84 12.15
CA ARG A 111 -25.76 -3.56 12.44
C ARG A 111 -26.53 -3.08 11.22
N ILE A 112 -27.68 -2.47 11.45
CA ILE A 112 -28.41 -1.75 10.40
C ILE A 112 -27.73 -0.38 10.24
N VAL A 113 -27.29 -0.06 9.03
CA VAL A 113 -26.56 1.17 8.70
C VAL A 113 -27.41 2.02 7.77
N THR A 114 -27.65 3.27 8.18
CA THR A 114 -28.25 4.33 7.38
C THR A 114 -27.15 5.30 6.97
N ASP A 115 -27.11 5.69 5.68
CA ASP A 115 -26.07 6.60 5.21
C ASP A 115 -26.52 8.05 5.36
N THR A 116 -25.94 8.74 6.34
CA THR A 116 -26.19 10.16 6.63
C THR A 116 -24.89 10.97 6.66
N PHE A 117 -23.79 10.40 6.16
CA PHE A 117 -22.47 11.01 6.27
C PHE A 117 -22.32 12.23 5.34
N ASP A 118 -21.85 13.35 5.88
CA ASP A 118 -21.58 14.57 5.10
C ASP A 118 -20.17 14.56 4.52
N TRP A 119 -20.08 14.41 3.19
CA TRP A 119 -18.83 14.46 2.45
C TRP A 119 -18.25 15.86 2.27
N GLU A 120 -19.00 16.91 2.65
CA GLU A 120 -18.60 18.31 2.50
C GLU A 120 -18.11 18.62 1.07
N LYS A 121 -16.91 19.19 0.93
CA LYS A 121 -16.28 19.54 -0.36
C LYS A 121 -15.35 18.44 -0.89
N SER A 122 -15.32 17.26 -0.28
CA SER A 122 -14.44 16.19 -0.71
C SER A 122 -14.77 15.73 -2.14
N GLN A 123 -13.72 15.57 -2.94
CA GLN A 123 -13.78 15.08 -4.31
C GLN A 123 -12.66 14.08 -4.52
N PHE A 124 -12.86 13.16 -5.46
CA PHE A 124 -11.81 12.21 -5.85
C PHE A 124 -10.60 12.96 -6.42
N PRO A 125 -9.37 12.73 -5.90
CA PRO A 125 -8.17 13.38 -6.41
C PRO A 125 -7.82 13.01 -7.86
N HIS A 126 -8.14 11.78 -8.29
CA HIS A 126 -7.89 11.26 -9.65
C HIS A 126 -6.46 11.53 -10.17
N LEU A 127 -5.48 11.17 -9.35
CA LEU A 127 -4.07 11.34 -9.67
C LEU A 127 -3.67 10.47 -10.85
N LYS A 128 -2.87 11.04 -11.75
CA LYS A 128 -2.20 10.27 -12.80
C LYS A 128 -1.16 9.37 -12.16
N LYS A 129 -0.97 8.19 -12.73
CA LYS A 129 -0.12 7.15 -12.14
C LYS A 129 1.33 7.61 -11.95
N GLU A 130 1.87 8.32 -12.93
CA GLU A 130 3.22 8.86 -12.92
C GLU A 130 3.45 9.90 -11.82
N ASP A 131 2.39 10.56 -11.33
CA ASP A 131 2.44 11.55 -10.26
C ASP A 131 2.30 10.90 -8.87
N VAL A 132 1.93 9.60 -8.80
CA VAL A 132 1.69 8.91 -7.53
C VAL A 132 2.99 8.58 -6.81
N ILE A 133 3.00 8.87 -5.51
CA ILE A 133 3.92 8.40 -4.49
C ILE A 133 3.08 7.69 -3.44
N ALA A 134 3.01 6.37 -3.53
CA ALA A 134 2.17 5.55 -2.67
C ALA A 134 2.87 5.21 -1.36
N TYR A 135 2.07 4.95 -0.33
CA TYR A 135 2.54 4.60 1.01
C TYR A 135 1.68 3.47 1.59
N SER A 136 2.26 2.28 1.74
CA SER A 136 1.58 1.10 2.27
C SER A 136 1.65 1.08 3.79
N LEU A 137 0.50 0.95 4.45
CA LEU A 137 0.41 0.98 5.90
C LEU A 137 -0.64 0.01 6.44
N HIS A 138 -0.40 -0.43 7.68
CA HIS A 138 -1.36 -1.17 8.49
C HIS A 138 -2.05 -0.21 9.48
N VAL A 139 -3.38 -0.04 9.40
CA VAL A 139 -4.13 0.94 10.23
C VAL A 139 -3.75 0.86 11.71
N ARG A 140 -3.76 -0.34 12.27
CA ARG A 140 -3.34 -0.55 13.68
C ARG A 140 -1.87 -0.22 13.92
N GLY A 141 -0.94 -0.97 13.31
CA GLY A 141 0.50 -0.81 13.52
C GLY A 141 1.06 0.58 13.28
N PHE A 142 0.44 1.32 12.35
CA PHE A 142 0.88 2.67 12.01
C PHE A 142 0.87 3.60 13.23
N THR A 143 -0.12 3.50 14.12
CA THR A 143 -0.22 4.40 15.29
C THR A 143 -0.40 3.71 16.63
N LYS A 144 -0.34 2.37 16.70
CA LYS A 144 -0.57 1.65 17.96
C LYS A 144 0.51 1.89 19.01
N HIS A 145 1.76 2.07 18.60
CA HIS A 145 2.88 2.30 19.50
C HIS A 145 2.68 3.54 20.38
N SER A 146 3.19 3.54 21.60
CA SER A 146 3.01 4.65 22.54
C SER A 146 3.59 5.98 22.04
N SER A 147 4.66 5.93 21.27
CA SER A 147 5.34 7.09 20.67
C SER A 147 4.60 7.74 19.50
N SER A 148 3.50 7.15 19.02
CA SER A 148 2.72 7.76 17.92
C SER A 148 2.15 9.14 18.29
N GLY A 149 1.88 9.39 19.57
CA GLY A 149 1.38 10.67 20.05
C GLY A 149 -0.06 11.01 19.64
N VAL A 150 -0.78 10.09 19.00
CA VAL A 150 -2.18 10.28 18.58
C VAL A 150 -3.14 9.98 19.72
N ALA A 151 -4.33 10.56 19.69
CA ALA A 151 -5.37 10.33 20.69
C ALA A 151 -5.93 8.89 20.61
N HIS A 152 -6.24 8.44 19.40
CA HIS A 152 -6.87 7.14 19.16
C HIS A 152 -5.91 6.16 18.46
N LYS A 153 -5.09 5.48 19.28
CA LYS A 153 -3.99 4.62 18.82
C LYS A 153 -4.49 3.35 18.11
N GLY A 154 -4.03 3.20 16.86
CA GLY A 154 -4.30 2.03 16.02
C GLY A 154 -5.70 2.01 15.44
N THR A 155 -6.28 3.18 15.19
CA THR A 155 -7.60 3.37 14.58
C THR A 155 -7.51 4.21 13.30
N PHE A 156 -8.61 4.32 12.55
CA PHE A 156 -8.71 5.17 11.37
C PHE A 156 -8.46 6.65 11.72
N ASP A 157 -9.01 7.16 12.83
CA ASP A 157 -8.74 8.50 13.34
C ASP A 157 -7.26 8.70 13.68
N GLY A 158 -6.62 7.69 14.29
CA GLY A 158 -5.18 7.73 14.54
C GLY A 158 -4.35 7.88 13.25
N VAL A 159 -4.77 7.24 12.15
CA VAL A 159 -4.14 7.44 10.83
C VAL A 159 -4.40 8.87 10.33
N THR A 160 -5.63 9.38 10.46
CA THR A 160 -6.00 10.75 10.09
C THR A 160 -5.17 11.81 10.82
N GLU A 161 -4.88 11.63 12.12
CA GLU A 161 -4.01 12.52 12.91
C GLU A 161 -2.58 12.62 12.36
N LYS A 162 -2.14 11.63 11.56
CA LYS A 162 -0.84 11.61 10.89
C LYS A 162 -0.87 12.21 9.48
N LEU A 163 -1.98 12.79 9.04
CA LEU A 163 -2.08 13.47 7.75
C LEU A 163 -0.99 14.54 7.52
N PRO A 164 -0.66 15.42 8.50
CA PRO A 164 0.41 16.41 8.31
C PRO A 164 1.78 15.77 8.05
N TYR A 165 2.03 14.59 8.64
CA TYR A 165 3.25 13.83 8.41
C TYR A 165 3.33 13.30 6.97
N LEU A 166 2.24 12.71 6.47
CA LEU A 166 2.16 12.19 5.10
C LEU A 166 2.34 13.30 4.07
N GLN A 167 1.70 14.46 4.28
CA GLN A 167 1.86 15.63 3.42
C GLN A 167 3.30 16.15 3.41
N LYS A 168 3.94 16.26 4.59
CA LYS A 168 5.33 16.70 4.70
C LYS A 168 6.30 15.75 4.01
N LEU A 169 6.06 14.44 4.12
CA LEU A 169 6.84 13.43 3.40
C LEU A 169 6.63 13.51 1.87
N GLY A 170 5.48 14.02 1.42
CA GLY A 170 5.15 14.17 0.02
C GLY A 170 4.32 13.01 -0.55
N ILE A 171 3.70 12.20 0.31
CA ILE A 171 2.79 11.12 -0.08
C ILE A 171 1.49 11.71 -0.63
N ASN A 172 0.95 11.09 -1.69
CA ASN A 172 -0.34 11.46 -2.28
C ASN A 172 -1.25 10.25 -2.56
N GLN A 173 -0.86 9.05 -2.12
CA GLN A 173 -1.73 7.88 -2.12
C GLN A 173 -1.36 6.97 -0.94
N ILE A 174 -2.34 6.45 -0.21
CA ILE A 174 -2.12 5.44 0.83
C ILE A 174 -2.71 4.10 0.40
N HIS A 175 -1.99 3.02 0.68
CA HIS A 175 -2.46 1.64 0.50
C HIS A 175 -2.74 1.05 1.87
N LEU A 176 -4.01 0.85 2.18
CA LEU A 176 -4.43 0.26 3.45
C LEU A 176 -4.46 -1.26 3.31
N MET A 177 -3.68 -1.94 4.15
CA MET A 177 -3.85 -3.38 4.44
C MET A 177 -5.30 -3.67 4.87
N PRO A 178 -5.77 -4.94 4.82
CA PRO A 178 -7.17 -5.31 5.08
C PRO A 178 -7.88 -4.50 6.17
N VAL A 179 -8.81 -3.64 5.73
CA VAL A 179 -9.64 -2.80 6.61
C VAL A 179 -11.04 -3.39 6.81
N TYR A 180 -11.37 -4.50 6.17
CA TYR A 180 -12.66 -5.16 6.29
C TYR A 180 -12.80 -5.95 7.61
N GLU A 181 -14.02 -6.33 8.00
CA GLU A 181 -14.25 -7.04 9.26
C GLU A 181 -13.82 -8.52 9.20
N PHE A 182 -12.72 -8.84 9.87
CA PHE A 182 -12.19 -10.20 10.02
C PHE A 182 -12.11 -10.62 11.49
N ASP A 183 -12.00 -11.93 11.76
CA ASP A 183 -11.74 -12.42 13.12
C ASP A 183 -10.23 -12.45 13.39
N GLU A 184 -9.76 -11.59 14.28
CA GLU A 184 -8.35 -11.58 14.72
C GLU A 184 -8.02 -12.75 15.67
N ASN A 185 -9.01 -13.40 16.28
CA ASN A 185 -8.81 -14.42 17.32
C ASN A 185 -8.75 -15.84 16.75
N GLN A 186 -7.74 -16.12 15.93
CA GLN A 186 -7.48 -17.44 15.38
C GLN A 186 -6.47 -18.22 16.26
N ARG A 187 -5.94 -19.34 15.75
CA ARG A 187 -4.89 -20.12 16.47
C ARG A 187 -3.68 -19.24 16.80
N HIS A 188 -3.21 -18.50 15.79
CA HIS A 188 -2.34 -17.35 15.94
C HIS A 188 -3.20 -16.09 15.77
N VAL A 189 -2.87 -15.00 16.43
CA VAL A 189 -3.59 -13.74 16.20
C VAL A 189 -3.47 -13.39 14.72
N ASN A 190 -4.58 -13.10 14.05
CA ASN A 190 -4.52 -12.60 12.67
C ASN A 190 -4.34 -11.09 12.73
N TYR A 191 -3.09 -10.64 12.77
CA TYR A 191 -2.78 -9.21 12.86
C TYR A 191 -3.01 -8.51 11.52
N TRP A 192 -2.55 -9.09 10.41
CA TRP A 192 -2.70 -8.47 9.09
C TRP A 192 -4.15 -8.41 8.56
N GLY A 193 -5.00 -9.35 8.96
CA GLY A 193 -6.40 -9.37 8.53
C GLY A 193 -6.71 -10.11 7.22
N TYR A 194 -5.73 -10.80 6.64
CA TYR A 194 -5.97 -11.64 5.46
C TYR A 194 -6.76 -12.91 5.82
N GLY A 195 -7.59 -13.38 4.88
CA GLY A 195 -8.41 -14.59 5.05
C GLY A 195 -9.91 -14.29 5.08
N LYS A 196 -10.68 -15.21 5.65
CA LYS A 196 -12.16 -15.15 5.65
C LYS A 196 -12.65 -13.93 6.44
N ALA A 197 -13.53 -13.15 5.83
CA ALA A 197 -14.01 -11.88 6.38
C ALA A 197 -15.41 -11.51 5.88
N TYR A 198 -15.93 -10.40 6.40
CA TYR A 198 -17.09 -9.69 5.89
C TYR A 198 -16.63 -8.44 5.13
N PHE A 199 -16.58 -8.53 3.80
CA PHE A 199 -15.88 -7.55 2.96
C PHE A 199 -16.56 -6.18 2.86
N PHE A 200 -17.84 -6.06 3.21
CA PHE A 200 -18.62 -4.82 3.14
C PHE A 200 -18.52 -3.93 4.38
N ALA A 201 -17.93 -4.43 5.47
CA ALA A 201 -17.86 -3.68 6.72
C ALA A 201 -16.42 -3.28 7.04
N PRO A 202 -16.16 -2.02 7.42
CA PRO A 202 -14.89 -1.66 8.04
C PRO A 202 -14.71 -2.41 9.37
N LYS A 203 -13.46 -2.75 9.69
CA LYS A 203 -13.06 -3.47 10.90
C LYS A 203 -13.47 -2.68 12.13
N ALA A 204 -14.34 -3.24 12.96
CA ALA A 204 -14.88 -2.55 14.13
C ALA A 204 -13.77 -2.15 15.13
N SER A 205 -12.76 -3.00 15.30
CA SER A 205 -11.64 -2.75 16.22
C SER A 205 -10.54 -1.83 15.66
N TYR A 206 -10.70 -1.31 14.44
CA TYR A 206 -9.91 -0.21 13.88
C TYR A 206 -10.61 1.14 14.05
N ALA A 207 -11.68 1.22 14.82
CA ALA A 207 -12.35 2.46 15.16
C ALA A 207 -12.31 2.70 16.67
N ALA A 208 -12.16 3.96 17.06
CA ALA A 208 -12.42 4.39 18.43
C ALA A 208 -13.91 4.59 18.68
N GLY A 209 -14.65 5.00 17.65
CA GLY A 209 -16.09 5.22 17.70
C GLY A 209 -16.85 4.33 16.71
N ASP A 210 -17.57 4.96 15.78
CA ASP A 210 -18.31 4.26 14.75
C ASP A 210 -17.41 3.96 13.53
N PRO A 211 -17.16 2.68 13.19
CA PRO A 211 -16.21 2.32 12.14
C PRO A 211 -16.63 2.76 10.73
N VAL A 212 -17.94 2.92 10.47
CA VAL A 212 -18.43 3.41 9.18
C VAL A 212 -18.06 4.88 9.02
N ASN A 213 -18.42 5.71 10.01
CA ASN A 213 -18.14 7.14 9.97
C ASN A 213 -16.65 7.45 10.09
N GLU A 214 -15.89 6.70 10.90
CA GLU A 214 -14.44 6.92 11.06
C GLU A 214 -13.69 6.61 9.76
N MET A 215 -14.05 5.52 9.07
CA MET A 215 -13.47 5.19 7.77
C MET A 215 -13.84 6.22 6.69
N LYS A 216 -15.10 6.68 6.63
CA LYS A 216 -15.49 7.77 5.71
C LYS A 216 -14.78 9.08 6.03
N SER A 217 -14.60 9.41 7.31
CA SER A 217 -13.87 10.58 7.77
C SER A 217 -12.40 10.53 7.34
N LEU A 218 -11.74 9.38 7.50
CA LEU A 218 -10.37 9.15 7.00
C LEU A 218 -10.29 9.45 5.50
N VAL A 219 -11.15 8.85 4.67
CA VAL A 219 -11.14 9.10 3.21
C VAL A 219 -11.41 10.58 2.90
N ARG A 220 -12.40 11.19 3.55
CA ARG A 220 -12.73 12.61 3.39
C ARG A 220 -11.52 13.51 3.68
N GLN A 221 -10.82 13.28 4.77
CA GLN A 221 -9.64 14.09 5.15
C GLN A 221 -8.45 13.87 4.21
N MET A 222 -8.22 12.63 3.77
CA MET A 222 -7.18 12.33 2.77
C MET A 222 -7.47 13.05 1.45
N HIS A 223 -8.71 13.01 0.96
CA HIS A 223 -9.12 13.70 -0.27
C HIS A 223 -8.97 15.22 -0.20
N LEU A 224 -9.38 15.83 0.92
CA LEU A 224 -9.20 17.28 1.14
C LEU A 224 -7.72 17.69 1.12
N ALA A 225 -6.82 16.76 1.44
CA ALA A 225 -5.37 16.92 1.35
C ALA A 225 -4.77 16.49 0.00
N GLY A 226 -5.58 16.05 -0.97
CA GLY A 226 -5.13 15.56 -2.27
C GLY A 226 -4.46 14.18 -2.22
N ILE A 227 -4.80 13.36 -1.23
CA ILE A 227 -4.28 12.01 -1.03
C ILE A 227 -5.36 10.99 -1.38
N GLU A 228 -5.05 10.06 -2.28
CA GLU A 228 -5.93 8.94 -2.65
C GLU A 228 -5.86 7.81 -1.61
N VAL A 229 -6.96 7.06 -1.45
CA VAL A 229 -7.07 5.90 -0.57
C VAL A 229 -7.34 4.63 -1.40
N ILE A 230 -6.39 3.70 -1.35
CA ILE A 230 -6.48 2.38 -1.99
C ILE A 230 -6.64 1.31 -0.92
N LEU A 231 -7.54 0.36 -1.13
CA LEU A 231 -7.77 -0.75 -0.19
C LEU A 231 -7.20 -2.07 -0.74
N GLU A 232 -6.47 -2.81 0.10
CA GLU A 232 -6.15 -4.20 -0.18
C GLU A 232 -7.38 -5.09 0.01
N MET A 233 -7.86 -5.67 -1.10
CA MET A 233 -9.03 -6.54 -1.19
C MET A 233 -8.65 -7.83 -1.93
N PRO A 234 -7.83 -8.72 -1.33
CA PRO A 234 -7.38 -9.91 -2.03
C PRO A 234 -8.50 -10.93 -2.28
N PHE A 235 -9.60 -10.86 -1.51
CA PHE A 235 -10.64 -11.87 -1.46
C PHE A 235 -10.09 -13.28 -1.17
N THR A 236 -10.99 -14.22 -0.85
CA THR A 236 -10.60 -15.61 -0.58
C THR A 236 -11.13 -16.54 -1.65
N GLU A 237 -10.52 -17.71 -1.77
CA GLU A 237 -11.06 -18.80 -2.58
C GLU A 237 -12.53 -19.08 -2.21
N GLY A 238 -13.38 -19.31 -3.22
CA GLY A 238 -14.82 -19.48 -3.05
C GLY A 238 -15.64 -18.19 -2.99
N THR A 239 -15.01 -17.01 -3.01
CA THR A 239 -15.75 -15.74 -3.14
C THR A 239 -16.28 -15.61 -4.57
N THR A 240 -17.59 -15.40 -4.72
CA THR A 240 -18.20 -15.29 -6.06
C THR A 240 -17.86 -13.94 -6.71
N PHE A 241 -17.74 -13.92 -8.04
CA PHE A 241 -17.47 -12.69 -8.78
C PHE A 241 -18.55 -11.62 -8.56
N SER A 242 -19.82 -12.01 -8.42
CA SER A 242 -20.91 -11.08 -8.10
C SER A 242 -20.68 -10.38 -6.75
N LEU A 243 -20.30 -11.12 -5.71
CA LEU A 243 -20.04 -10.54 -4.39
C LEU A 243 -18.83 -9.61 -4.44
N ILE A 244 -17.77 -10.01 -5.15
CA ILE A 244 -16.58 -9.16 -5.38
C ILE A 244 -17.01 -7.85 -6.02
N LEU A 245 -17.75 -7.91 -7.13
CA LEU A 245 -18.15 -6.72 -7.87
C LEU A 245 -19.07 -5.80 -7.06
N ASP A 246 -20.06 -6.37 -6.36
CA ASP A 246 -20.95 -5.63 -5.46
C ASP A 246 -20.17 -4.94 -4.33
N CYS A 247 -19.19 -5.65 -3.75
CA CYS A 247 -18.33 -5.13 -2.69
C CYS A 247 -17.50 -3.95 -3.18
N LEU A 248 -16.80 -4.09 -4.31
CA LEU A 248 -15.95 -3.02 -4.83
C LEU A 248 -16.78 -1.78 -5.22
N ARG A 249 -17.92 -1.98 -5.90
CA ARG A 249 -18.87 -0.89 -6.20
C ARG A 249 -19.34 -0.19 -4.92
N TYR A 250 -19.68 -0.95 -3.89
CA TYR A 250 -20.11 -0.41 -2.60
C TYR A 250 -19.01 0.47 -1.96
N TRP A 251 -17.76 0.03 -1.93
CA TRP A 251 -16.66 0.83 -1.38
C TRP A 251 -16.41 2.12 -2.18
N VAL A 252 -16.50 2.09 -3.51
CA VAL A 252 -16.40 3.31 -4.33
C VAL A 252 -17.59 4.24 -4.07
N MET A 253 -18.82 3.73 -4.12
CA MET A 253 -20.03 4.55 -4.04
C MET A 253 -20.33 5.08 -2.64
N GLN A 254 -19.94 4.37 -1.59
CA GLN A 254 -20.33 4.69 -0.21
C GLN A 254 -19.17 5.24 0.63
N TYR A 255 -17.93 4.89 0.28
CA TYR A 255 -16.73 5.32 1.00
C TYR A 255 -15.78 6.15 0.14
N HIS A 256 -16.11 6.39 -1.14
CA HIS A 256 -15.28 7.16 -2.07
C HIS A 256 -13.85 6.63 -2.20
N VAL A 257 -13.66 5.31 -2.10
CA VAL A 257 -12.34 4.67 -2.27
C VAL A 257 -11.85 4.83 -3.72
N ASP A 258 -10.59 5.23 -3.89
CA ASP A 258 -9.99 5.52 -5.21
C ASP A 258 -9.56 4.27 -5.99
N GLY A 259 -9.44 3.13 -5.32
CA GLY A 259 -9.03 1.90 -5.98
C GLY A 259 -8.74 0.75 -5.02
N PHE A 260 -8.31 -0.37 -5.62
CA PHE A 260 -8.16 -1.64 -4.93
C PHE A 260 -6.91 -2.38 -5.38
N ILE A 261 -6.24 -3.03 -4.44
CA ILE A 261 -5.24 -4.06 -4.74
C ILE A 261 -5.91 -5.41 -4.58
N VAL A 262 -6.02 -6.16 -5.67
CA VAL A 262 -6.73 -7.45 -5.70
C VAL A 262 -5.79 -8.61 -5.95
N ASN A 263 -6.24 -9.82 -5.60
CA ASN A 263 -5.51 -11.04 -5.93
C ASN A 263 -5.88 -11.50 -7.35
N PRO A 264 -4.94 -11.45 -8.32
CA PRO A 264 -5.22 -11.80 -9.71
C PRO A 264 -5.58 -13.28 -9.90
N TYR A 265 -5.26 -14.15 -8.93
CA TYR A 265 -5.64 -15.56 -8.96
C TYR A 265 -7.10 -15.80 -8.57
N ILE A 266 -7.75 -14.83 -7.92
CA ILE A 266 -9.16 -14.93 -7.47
C ILE A 266 -10.07 -14.14 -8.40
N CYS A 267 -9.65 -12.95 -8.83
CA CYS A 267 -10.42 -12.12 -9.75
C CYS A 267 -9.50 -11.46 -10.77
N ASN A 268 -9.94 -11.41 -12.04
CA ASN A 268 -9.19 -10.75 -13.11
C ASN A 268 -9.32 -9.22 -12.99
N PRO A 269 -8.21 -8.48 -12.77
CA PRO A 269 -8.20 -7.02 -12.73
C PRO A 269 -8.78 -6.36 -14.00
N ASP A 270 -8.54 -6.94 -15.17
CA ASP A 270 -9.01 -6.40 -16.45
C ASP A 270 -10.53 -6.47 -16.59
N GLU A 271 -11.17 -7.50 -16.04
CA GLU A 271 -12.64 -7.59 -16.03
C GLU A 271 -13.26 -6.59 -15.05
N LEU A 272 -12.62 -6.37 -13.89
CA LEU A 272 -13.07 -5.37 -12.92
C LEU A 272 -12.98 -3.96 -13.51
N ALA A 273 -11.90 -3.65 -14.24
CA ALA A 273 -11.70 -2.34 -14.84
C ALA A 273 -12.72 -1.98 -15.94
N LYS A 274 -13.45 -2.96 -16.49
CA LYS A 274 -14.55 -2.72 -17.46
C LYS A 274 -15.85 -2.28 -16.80
N ASP A 275 -15.97 -2.44 -15.48
CA ASP A 275 -17.18 -2.04 -14.77
C ASP A 275 -17.37 -0.51 -14.81
N PRO A 276 -18.56 0.01 -15.15
CA PRO A 276 -18.78 1.46 -15.24
C PRO A 276 -18.53 2.23 -13.95
N VAL A 277 -18.78 1.62 -12.77
CA VAL A 277 -18.53 2.27 -11.48
C VAL A 277 -17.03 2.28 -11.17
N LEU A 278 -16.31 1.22 -11.56
CA LEU A 278 -14.87 1.06 -11.30
C LEU A 278 -14.00 1.68 -12.40
N ALA A 279 -14.57 2.18 -13.50
CA ALA A 279 -13.83 2.64 -14.69
C ALA A 279 -12.78 3.74 -14.41
N LYS A 280 -12.96 4.51 -13.32
CA LYS A 280 -11.99 5.54 -12.87
C LYS A 280 -11.19 5.11 -11.64
N SER A 281 -11.50 3.97 -11.05
CA SER A 281 -10.80 3.42 -9.90
C SER A 281 -9.50 2.74 -10.34
N LYS A 282 -8.46 2.85 -9.53
CA LYS A 282 -7.20 2.14 -9.78
C LYS A 282 -7.35 0.68 -9.36
N ILE A 283 -7.43 -0.25 -10.32
CA ILE A 283 -7.40 -1.69 -10.05
C ILE A 283 -5.95 -2.18 -10.19
N LEU A 284 -5.34 -2.50 -9.05
CA LEU A 284 -3.93 -2.83 -8.94
C LEU A 284 -3.73 -4.30 -8.58
N LYS A 285 -2.56 -4.83 -8.93
CA LYS A 285 -2.08 -6.14 -8.49
C LYS A 285 -0.66 -6.03 -7.94
N LYS A 286 -0.35 -6.86 -6.95
CA LYS A 286 0.99 -6.95 -6.36
C LYS A 286 1.80 -8.01 -7.12
N GLU A 287 2.99 -7.63 -7.57
CA GLU A 287 3.96 -8.55 -8.17
C GLU A 287 5.37 -8.27 -7.64
N ASP A 288 6.14 -9.33 -7.39
CA ASP A 288 7.43 -9.23 -6.69
C ASP A 288 8.60 -9.00 -7.66
N GLY A 289 8.33 -8.90 -8.96
CA GLY A 289 9.36 -8.78 -10.01
C GLY A 289 10.28 -7.57 -9.80
N PHE A 290 9.70 -6.40 -9.54
CA PHE A 290 10.48 -5.18 -9.25
C PHE A 290 11.32 -5.34 -7.99
N GLN A 291 10.70 -5.79 -6.89
CA GLN A 291 11.36 -6.02 -5.60
C GLN A 291 12.58 -6.93 -5.77
N ASN A 292 12.39 -8.10 -6.40
CA ASN A 292 13.42 -9.12 -6.51
C ASN A 292 14.61 -8.63 -7.33
N VAL A 293 14.36 -7.95 -8.45
CA VAL A 293 15.41 -7.38 -9.29
C VAL A 293 16.18 -6.29 -8.56
N MET A 294 15.47 -5.34 -7.94
CA MET A 294 16.11 -4.20 -7.28
C MET A 294 16.90 -4.62 -6.04
N ARG A 295 16.41 -5.58 -5.24
CA ARG A 295 17.15 -6.11 -4.08
C ARG A 295 18.44 -6.82 -4.50
N ARG A 296 18.37 -7.65 -5.55
CA ARG A 296 19.56 -8.34 -6.08
C ARG A 296 20.58 -7.38 -6.66
N PHE A 297 20.14 -6.35 -7.39
CA PHE A 297 21.03 -5.31 -7.89
C PHE A 297 21.66 -4.51 -6.74
N LEU A 298 20.87 -4.10 -5.75
CA LEU A 298 21.33 -3.39 -4.56
C LEU A 298 22.41 -4.18 -3.81
N LYS A 299 22.19 -5.49 -3.61
CA LYS A 299 23.16 -6.43 -3.03
C LYS A 299 24.42 -6.60 -3.90
N GLY A 300 24.32 -6.40 -5.20
CA GLY A 300 25.42 -6.53 -6.16
C GLY A 300 25.55 -7.93 -6.75
N ASP A 301 24.41 -8.62 -6.96
CA ASP A 301 24.36 -9.88 -7.71
C ASP A 301 24.77 -9.66 -9.18
N GLU A 302 25.32 -10.70 -9.80
CA GLU A 302 25.73 -10.68 -11.21
C GLU A 302 24.55 -10.87 -12.17
N GLY A 303 24.70 -10.34 -13.38
CA GLY A 303 23.73 -10.50 -14.47
C GLY A 303 22.48 -9.62 -14.34
N MET A 304 22.48 -8.64 -13.43
CA MET A 304 21.27 -7.88 -13.12
C MET A 304 20.96 -6.73 -14.08
N ILE A 305 21.93 -6.23 -14.84
CA ILE A 305 21.80 -4.98 -15.62
C ILE A 305 20.58 -4.98 -16.55
N ARG A 306 20.36 -6.06 -17.32
CA ARG A 306 19.23 -6.15 -18.25
C ARG A 306 17.88 -6.12 -17.53
N ASP A 307 17.77 -6.85 -16.42
CA ASP A 307 16.54 -6.94 -15.65
C ASP A 307 16.24 -5.61 -14.94
N VAL A 308 17.27 -4.94 -14.41
CA VAL A 308 17.15 -3.59 -13.84
C VAL A 308 16.65 -2.61 -14.88
N ILE A 309 17.22 -2.60 -16.09
CA ILE A 309 16.75 -1.75 -17.19
C ILE A 309 15.28 -2.03 -17.51
N CYS A 310 14.87 -3.30 -17.55
CA CYS A 310 13.49 -3.69 -17.79
C CYS A 310 12.54 -3.13 -16.72
N GLN A 311 12.92 -3.23 -15.44
CA GLN A 311 12.12 -2.73 -14.33
C GLN A 311 12.11 -1.20 -14.24
N LEU A 312 13.23 -0.53 -14.52
CA LEU A 312 13.31 0.93 -14.53
C LEU A 312 12.38 1.57 -15.57
N LYS A 313 12.09 0.87 -16.67
CA LYS A 313 11.19 1.35 -17.73
C LYS A 313 9.78 0.79 -17.69
N ASN A 314 9.44 -0.01 -16.66
CA ASN A 314 8.13 -0.63 -16.58
C ASN A 314 7.05 0.41 -16.26
N GLN A 315 6.06 0.53 -17.15
CA GLN A 315 4.96 1.49 -17.03
C GLN A 315 3.58 0.80 -16.98
N ASP A 316 3.54 -0.52 -16.71
CA ASP A 316 2.28 -1.25 -16.55
C ASP A 316 1.40 -0.52 -15.53
N THR A 317 0.21 -0.09 -15.94
CA THR A 317 -0.69 0.76 -15.16
C THR A 317 -1.35 0.06 -13.97
N GLN A 318 -1.33 -1.27 -13.92
CA GLN A 318 -1.89 -2.07 -12.83
C GLN A 318 -0.85 -2.47 -11.77
N LEU A 319 0.44 -2.22 -12.01
CA LEU A 319 1.52 -2.55 -11.06
C LEU A 319 1.94 -1.37 -10.18
N TYR A 320 2.55 -1.65 -9.04
CA TYR A 320 3.30 -0.64 -8.30
C TYR A 320 4.66 -1.20 -7.91
N ASN A 321 5.65 -0.32 -7.91
CA ASN A 321 7.03 -0.64 -7.61
C ASN A 321 7.23 -0.55 -6.11
N TYR A 322 7.89 -1.54 -5.53
CA TYR A 322 8.24 -1.52 -4.11
C TYR A 322 9.50 -2.35 -3.88
N ILE A 323 10.30 -1.99 -2.88
CA ILE A 323 11.48 -2.76 -2.46
C ILE A 323 11.22 -3.48 -1.14
N ALA A 324 10.29 -3.01 -0.33
CA ALA A 324 9.84 -3.66 0.89
C ALA A 324 8.31 -3.58 0.98
N SER A 325 7.70 -4.57 1.62
CA SER A 325 6.26 -4.65 1.82
C SER A 325 5.94 -5.29 3.16
N HIS A 326 4.65 -5.38 3.52
CA HIS A 326 4.23 -6.10 4.72
C HIS A 326 4.64 -7.58 4.73
N ASN A 327 4.78 -8.20 3.54
CA ASN A 327 5.27 -9.56 3.37
C ASN A 327 6.75 -9.52 2.97
N GLY A 328 7.60 -10.25 3.68
CA GLY A 328 9.05 -10.17 3.59
C GLY A 328 9.65 -9.13 4.56
N PHE A 329 10.94 -8.87 4.40
CA PHE A 329 11.65 -7.89 5.22
C PHE A 329 11.21 -6.44 4.96
N THR A 330 11.22 -5.64 6.05
CA THR A 330 11.31 -4.17 6.00
C THR A 330 12.59 -3.72 5.30
N LEU A 331 12.68 -2.46 4.85
CA LEU A 331 13.88 -2.00 4.14
C LEU A 331 15.14 -2.04 5.03
N CYS A 332 15.02 -1.74 6.32
CA CYS A 332 16.13 -1.85 7.26
C CYS A 332 16.58 -3.31 7.42
N ASP A 333 15.64 -4.25 7.44
CA ASP A 333 15.96 -5.67 7.62
C ASP A 333 16.58 -6.29 6.36
N VAL A 334 16.21 -5.82 5.16
CA VAL A 334 16.84 -6.22 3.87
C VAL A 334 18.37 -6.02 3.89
N VAL A 335 18.86 -4.99 4.59
CA VAL A 335 20.30 -4.69 4.69
C VAL A 335 20.94 -5.17 5.99
N SER A 336 20.16 -5.82 6.87
CA SER A 336 20.61 -6.20 8.21
C SER A 336 20.58 -7.70 8.49
N TYR A 337 19.87 -8.49 7.69
CA TYR A 337 19.68 -9.93 7.92
C TYR A 337 19.87 -10.75 6.64
N ASP A 338 20.64 -11.84 6.72
CA ASP A 338 20.75 -12.84 5.65
C ASP A 338 19.66 -13.91 5.76
N GLY A 339 19.25 -14.25 6.99
CA GLY A 339 18.21 -15.24 7.27
C GLY A 339 16.99 -14.63 7.95
N LYS A 340 15.83 -15.28 7.84
CA LYS A 340 14.61 -14.91 8.57
C LYS A 340 14.70 -15.38 10.04
N HIS A 341 14.11 -14.59 10.93
CA HIS A 341 14.01 -14.77 12.38
C HIS A 341 12.54 -14.66 12.80
N ASN A 342 11.73 -15.63 12.38
CA ASN A 342 10.29 -15.70 12.62
C ASN A 342 9.92 -16.50 13.89
N GLU A 343 10.88 -16.79 14.78
CA GLU A 343 10.66 -17.65 15.96
C GLU A 343 9.51 -17.14 16.84
N ALA A 344 9.34 -15.81 16.91
CA ALA A 344 8.24 -15.17 17.65
C ALA A 344 6.84 -15.56 17.14
N ASN A 345 6.72 -16.06 15.91
CA ASN A 345 5.45 -16.50 15.32
C ASN A 345 4.95 -17.83 15.90
N GLY A 346 5.85 -18.62 16.50
CA GLY A 346 5.52 -19.90 17.13
C GLY A 346 5.43 -21.08 16.14
N GLU A 347 5.97 -20.93 14.94
CA GLU A 347 5.95 -21.93 13.86
C GLU A 347 7.37 -22.46 13.54
N ASN A 348 8.28 -22.43 14.52
CA ASN A 348 9.66 -22.92 14.40
C ASN A 348 10.42 -22.33 13.20
N ASN A 349 10.17 -21.06 12.85
CA ASN A 349 10.78 -20.36 11.71
C ASN A 349 10.48 -21.02 10.35
N LEU A 350 9.42 -21.84 10.24
CA LEU A 350 9.03 -22.50 8.98
C LEU A 350 8.14 -21.60 8.09
N ASP A 351 7.56 -20.56 8.66
CA ASP A 351 6.71 -19.61 7.98
C ASP A 351 7.52 -18.47 7.31
N GLY A 352 6.94 -17.78 6.33
CA GLY A 352 7.59 -16.70 5.59
C GLY A 352 8.56 -17.15 4.49
N PRO A 353 8.93 -16.26 3.55
CA PRO A 353 9.80 -16.61 2.42
C PRO A 353 11.23 -16.87 2.87
N ASP A 354 11.85 -17.94 2.34
CA ASP A 354 13.26 -18.24 2.63
C ASP A 354 14.21 -17.32 1.84
N TYR A 355 13.86 -17.02 0.59
CA TYR A 355 14.67 -16.18 -0.30
C TYR A 355 14.21 -14.72 -0.24
N ASN A 356 14.96 -13.90 0.51
CA ASN A 356 14.64 -12.49 0.71
C ASN A 356 15.43 -11.54 -0.21
N TYR A 357 16.44 -12.06 -0.92
CA TYR A 357 17.43 -11.30 -1.67
C TYR A 357 18.11 -10.19 -0.84
N SER A 358 18.27 -10.45 0.46
CA SER A 358 18.86 -9.54 1.44
C SER A 358 20.36 -9.75 1.60
N TRP A 359 21.01 -8.80 2.27
CA TRP A 359 22.41 -8.88 2.66
C TRP A 359 22.64 -8.13 3.96
N ASN A 360 23.13 -8.82 4.98
CA ASN A 360 23.35 -8.26 6.32
C ASN A 360 24.49 -7.22 6.43
N CYS A 361 25.19 -6.95 5.32
CA CYS A 361 26.30 -6.00 5.23
C CYS A 361 27.51 -6.34 6.15
N GLY A 362 27.66 -7.62 6.52
CA GLY A 362 28.81 -8.15 7.27
C GLY A 362 28.58 -8.41 8.76
N ALA A 363 27.35 -8.27 9.26
CA ALA A 363 26.96 -8.70 10.61
C ALA A 363 25.47 -9.03 10.62
N GLU A 364 25.02 -10.10 11.27
CA GLU A 364 23.59 -10.40 11.37
C GLU A 364 22.90 -9.52 12.44
N GLY A 365 21.83 -8.83 12.06
CA GLY A 365 21.05 -7.96 12.95
C GLY A 365 21.80 -6.73 13.44
N ASN A 366 21.48 -6.27 14.66
CA ASN A 366 22.06 -5.05 15.25
C ASN A 366 23.58 -5.15 15.40
N SER A 367 24.30 -4.11 14.95
CA SER A 367 25.76 -4.08 14.96
C SER A 367 26.30 -2.81 15.63
N ARG A 368 27.43 -2.95 16.35
CA ARG A 368 28.21 -1.82 16.89
C ARG A 368 29.33 -1.37 15.94
N LYS A 369 29.57 -2.10 14.84
CA LYS A 369 30.64 -1.79 13.88
C LYS A 369 30.20 -0.61 13.00
N LYS A 370 30.88 0.54 13.15
CA LYS A 370 30.58 1.76 12.38
C LYS A 370 30.55 1.52 10.87
N ALA A 371 31.55 0.82 10.32
CA ALA A 371 31.62 0.51 8.89
C ALA A 371 30.39 -0.26 8.37
N VAL A 372 29.84 -1.19 9.17
CA VAL A 372 28.63 -1.94 8.80
C VAL A 372 27.42 -1.01 8.80
N ASN A 373 27.27 -0.18 9.83
CA ASN A 373 26.12 0.72 9.95
C ASN A 373 26.12 1.82 8.87
N GLU A 374 27.30 2.36 8.51
CA GLU A 374 27.44 3.31 7.39
C GLU A 374 27.11 2.65 6.04
N LEU A 375 27.58 1.42 5.81
CA LEU A 375 27.23 0.68 4.60
C LEU A 375 25.72 0.43 4.52
N ARG A 376 25.07 0.01 5.60
CA ARG A 376 23.61 -0.18 5.66
C ARG A 376 22.85 1.11 5.38
N LYS A 377 23.26 2.21 5.99
CA LYS A 377 22.70 3.54 5.73
C LYS A 377 22.78 3.87 4.24
N ASN A 378 23.95 3.73 3.62
CA ASN A 378 24.13 3.99 2.19
C ASN A 378 23.25 3.08 1.32
N GLN A 379 23.12 1.80 1.67
CA GLN A 379 22.25 0.87 0.94
C GLN A 379 20.76 1.21 1.06
N ILE A 380 20.30 1.74 2.20
CA ILE A 380 18.93 2.25 2.36
C ILE A 380 18.71 3.48 1.46
N PHE A 381 19.66 4.42 1.44
CA PHE A 381 19.59 5.59 0.55
C PHE A 381 19.56 5.15 -0.93
N ASN A 382 20.41 4.18 -1.29
CA ASN A 382 20.43 3.59 -2.63
C ASN A 382 19.08 2.94 -3.00
N ALA A 383 18.44 2.23 -2.07
CA ALA A 383 17.13 1.63 -2.30
C ALA A 383 16.06 2.70 -2.58
N PHE A 384 16.05 3.81 -1.83
CA PHE A 384 15.14 4.91 -2.11
C PHE A 384 15.39 5.55 -3.49
N PHE A 385 16.64 5.70 -3.93
CA PHE A 385 16.94 6.10 -5.30
C PHE A 385 16.37 5.12 -6.33
N LEU A 386 16.64 3.82 -6.17
CA LEU A 386 16.15 2.78 -7.09
C LEU A 386 14.63 2.76 -7.19
N LEU A 387 13.93 2.95 -6.07
CA LEU A 387 12.47 2.99 -6.02
C LEU A 387 11.92 4.30 -6.63
N LEU A 388 12.41 5.45 -6.18
CA LEU A 388 11.88 6.77 -6.54
C LEU A 388 12.39 7.31 -7.87
N PHE A 389 13.32 6.65 -8.55
CA PHE A 389 13.75 7.05 -9.91
C PHE A 389 13.42 5.99 -10.98
N ALA A 390 12.75 4.90 -10.60
CA ALA A 390 12.09 4.02 -11.58
C ALA A 390 10.84 4.70 -12.18
N GLN A 391 10.55 4.39 -13.45
CA GLN A 391 9.24 4.69 -14.04
C GLN A 391 8.14 3.88 -13.36
N GLY A 392 6.90 4.38 -13.41
CA GLY A 392 5.75 3.77 -12.74
C GLY A 392 5.46 4.37 -11.36
N MET A 393 4.72 3.62 -10.54
CA MET A 393 4.18 4.09 -9.26
C MET A 393 4.98 3.52 -8.08
N PRO A 394 5.87 4.27 -7.43
CA PRO A 394 6.59 3.82 -6.25
C PRO A 394 5.65 3.74 -5.05
N CYS A 395 5.82 2.68 -4.25
CA CYS A 395 5.15 2.48 -2.99
C CYS A 395 6.18 2.25 -1.88
N ILE A 396 6.14 3.10 -0.86
CA ILE A 396 6.99 3.02 0.33
C ILE A 396 6.24 2.25 1.43
N LEU A 397 6.89 1.27 2.06
CA LEU A 397 6.32 0.62 3.25
C LEU A 397 6.47 1.55 4.45
N SER A 398 5.40 1.67 5.23
CA SER A 398 5.36 2.62 6.33
C SER A 398 6.49 2.44 7.34
N GLY A 399 7.24 3.51 7.56
CA GLY A 399 8.32 3.62 8.52
C GLY A 399 9.71 3.30 7.97
N ASP A 400 9.84 2.80 6.74
CA ASP A 400 11.14 2.58 6.11
C ASP A 400 11.96 3.88 5.99
N GLU A 401 11.28 5.01 5.84
CA GLU A 401 11.86 6.36 5.78
C GLU A 401 12.48 6.85 7.12
N PHE A 402 12.30 6.08 8.20
CA PHE A 402 12.97 6.28 9.48
C PHE A 402 13.52 4.97 10.08
N MET A 403 13.89 4.01 9.23
CA MET A 403 14.46 2.71 9.60
C MET A 403 13.55 1.86 10.50
N ASN A 404 12.31 1.64 10.07
CA ASN A 404 11.46 0.60 10.62
C ASN A 404 12.14 -0.78 10.51
N THR A 405 11.99 -1.61 11.54
CA THR A 405 12.56 -2.95 11.61
C THR A 405 11.60 -3.89 12.33
N GLN A 406 11.45 -5.09 11.80
CA GLN A 406 10.76 -6.22 12.42
C GLN A 406 11.76 -7.20 13.05
N LYS A 407 13.01 -6.76 13.26
CA LYS A 407 14.12 -7.51 13.87
C LYS A 407 14.43 -8.81 13.14
N GLY A 408 14.29 -8.81 11.82
CA GLY A 408 14.50 -10.01 11.00
C GLY A 408 13.29 -10.95 10.96
N ASN A 409 12.15 -10.59 11.55
CA ASN A 409 10.90 -11.29 11.23
C ASN A 409 10.41 -10.81 9.86
N ASN A 410 10.32 -11.70 8.88
CA ASN A 410 9.90 -11.37 7.52
C ASN A 410 8.45 -11.77 7.21
N ASN A 411 7.72 -12.20 8.24
CA ASN A 411 6.34 -12.66 8.14
C ASN A 411 5.60 -12.35 9.44
N ALA A 412 5.58 -11.07 9.84
CA ALA A 412 5.03 -10.64 11.12
C ALA A 412 3.47 -10.65 11.15
N TYR A 413 2.84 -11.61 10.46
CA TYR A 413 1.39 -11.69 10.23
C TYR A 413 0.57 -11.87 11.50
N CYS A 414 1.19 -12.39 12.56
CA CYS A 414 0.55 -12.67 13.83
C CYS A 414 1.07 -11.83 15.01
N GLN A 415 1.90 -10.83 14.72
CA GLN A 415 2.57 -10.03 15.73
C GLN A 415 1.83 -8.70 15.99
N ASP A 416 0.80 -8.68 16.83
CA ASP A 416 0.23 -7.42 17.36
C ASP A 416 1.04 -6.90 18.56
N ASN A 417 2.29 -6.52 18.32
CA ASN A 417 3.20 -6.02 19.35
C ASN A 417 4.31 -5.15 18.75
N LEU A 418 5.34 -4.83 19.55
CA LEU A 418 6.49 -4.00 19.18
C LEU A 418 7.30 -4.49 17.97
N ILE A 419 7.11 -5.74 17.51
CA ILE A 419 7.70 -6.21 16.25
C ILE A 419 7.03 -5.50 15.07
N SER A 420 5.70 -5.34 15.08
CA SER A 420 4.95 -4.79 13.94
C SER A 420 4.47 -3.36 14.13
N TRP A 421 4.49 -2.82 15.34
CA TRP A 421 4.08 -1.44 15.60
C TRP A 421 5.22 -0.47 15.29
N LEU A 422 4.92 0.62 14.59
CA LEU A 422 5.93 1.62 14.24
C LEU A 422 6.39 2.42 15.47
N ASP A 423 7.68 2.39 15.76
CA ASP A 423 8.27 3.27 16.78
C ASP A 423 8.58 4.66 16.20
N TRP A 424 7.64 5.58 16.38
CA TRP A 424 7.76 6.98 15.96
C TRP A 424 8.89 7.77 16.63
N ASN A 425 9.50 7.27 17.72
CA ASN A 425 10.71 7.90 18.25
C ASN A 425 11.87 7.84 17.25
N GLN A 426 11.87 6.82 16.38
CA GLN A 426 12.89 6.65 15.35
C GLN A 426 12.89 7.79 14.33
N LEU A 427 11.76 8.45 14.09
CA LEU A 427 11.68 9.59 13.19
C LEU A 427 12.66 10.71 13.58
N SER A 428 12.73 11.03 14.88
CA SER A 428 13.68 12.04 15.39
C SER A 428 15.14 11.54 15.38
N ARG A 429 15.36 10.24 15.56
CA ARG A 429 16.70 9.63 15.58
C ARG A 429 17.29 9.47 14.18
N GLN A 430 16.42 9.34 13.18
CA GLN A 430 16.75 9.14 11.77
C GLN A 430 16.30 10.32 10.91
N GLU A 431 16.36 11.53 11.47
CA GLU A 431 15.96 12.76 10.80
C GLU A 431 16.70 12.94 9.47
N GLU A 432 17.98 12.58 9.41
CA GLU A 432 18.77 12.64 8.18
C GLU A 432 18.15 11.82 7.04
N LEU A 433 17.78 10.56 7.30
CA LEU A 433 17.12 9.71 6.31
C LEU A 433 15.75 10.27 5.94
N TYR A 434 14.96 10.68 6.93
CA TYR A 434 13.63 11.24 6.69
C TYR A 434 13.69 12.50 5.81
N THR A 435 14.59 13.43 6.12
CA THR A 435 14.82 14.65 5.32
C THR A 435 15.29 14.30 3.92
N PHE A 436 16.21 13.33 3.79
CA PHE A 436 16.65 12.83 2.49
C PHE A 436 15.47 12.31 1.66
N VAL A 437 14.61 11.45 2.21
CA VAL A 437 13.45 10.89 1.51
C VAL A 437 12.46 11.99 1.12
N CYS A 438 12.18 12.96 2.00
CA CYS A 438 11.33 14.11 1.68
C CYS A 438 11.87 14.89 0.47
N ARG A 439 13.16 15.23 0.49
CA ARG A 439 13.81 15.96 -0.62
C ARG A 439 13.87 15.12 -1.89
N LEU A 440 14.07 13.80 -1.77
CA LEU A 440 14.14 12.89 -2.90
C LEU A 440 12.77 12.73 -3.58
N ILE A 441 11.68 12.66 -2.81
CA ILE A 441 10.31 12.68 -3.33
C ILE A 441 10.04 14.01 -4.03
N ALA A 442 10.43 15.14 -3.45
CA ALA A 442 10.28 16.45 -4.07
C ALA A 442 11.06 16.54 -5.39
N LEU A 443 12.31 16.03 -5.41
CA LEU A 443 13.11 15.97 -6.62
C LEU A 443 12.46 15.08 -7.68
N ARG A 444 11.99 13.88 -7.31
CA ARG A 444 11.22 13.02 -8.22
C ARG A 444 10.05 13.78 -8.83
N LYS A 445 9.22 14.46 -8.03
CA LYS A 445 8.07 15.24 -8.53
C LYS A 445 8.49 16.36 -9.50
N ALA A 446 9.65 16.98 -9.28
CA ALA A 446 10.20 17.98 -10.19
C ALA A 446 10.69 17.37 -11.51
N CYS A 447 11.26 16.16 -11.48
CA CYS A 447 11.89 15.48 -12.63
C CYS A 447 10.93 14.57 -13.42
N MET A 448 9.87 14.03 -12.81
CA MET A 448 9.04 12.96 -13.38
C MET A 448 8.32 13.32 -14.67
N LYS A 449 8.14 14.61 -14.98
CA LYS A 449 7.61 15.05 -16.29
C LYS A 449 8.43 14.53 -17.47
N GLN A 450 9.72 14.26 -17.25
CA GLN A 450 10.64 13.74 -18.27
C GLN A 450 10.74 12.21 -18.22
N ILE A 451 10.60 11.62 -17.03
CA ILE A 451 10.70 10.17 -16.80
C ILE A 451 9.42 9.44 -17.26
N ALA A 452 8.24 10.07 -17.24
CA ALA A 452 6.95 9.43 -17.51
C ALA A 452 6.59 9.19 -18.99
N LYS A 453 7.44 9.58 -19.95
CA LYS A 453 7.13 9.41 -21.38
C LYS A 453 7.29 7.96 -21.82
N LYS A 454 6.42 7.51 -22.72
CA LYS A 454 6.46 6.16 -23.28
C LYS A 454 7.81 5.94 -23.95
N SER A 455 8.42 4.80 -23.66
CA SER A 455 9.52 4.19 -24.42
C SER A 455 9.05 3.85 -25.84
N GLU A 456 8.60 4.83 -26.62
CA GLU A 456 8.72 4.71 -28.06
C GLU A 456 10.18 5.06 -28.34
N ASP A 457 10.93 4.11 -28.91
CA ASP A 457 12.29 4.27 -29.46
C ASP A 457 12.30 5.29 -30.62
N THR A 458 11.66 6.43 -30.42
CA THR A 458 11.63 7.54 -31.35
C THR A 458 12.88 8.34 -31.08
N MET A 459 13.85 8.15 -31.97
CA MET A 459 14.94 9.09 -32.11
C MET A 459 14.33 10.50 -32.23
N GLY A 460 14.69 11.40 -31.32
CA GLY A 460 14.24 12.79 -31.38
C GLY A 460 14.69 13.46 -32.67
N ARG A 461 14.17 14.66 -32.98
CA ARG A 461 14.63 15.46 -34.12
C ARG A 461 16.13 15.77 -34.02
N SER A 462 16.65 15.80 -32.80
CA SER A 462 18.06 15.99 -32.45
C SER A 462 18.97 14.78 -32.72
N GLY A 463 18.42 13.60 -33.05
CA GLY A 463 19.23 12.38 -33.22
C GLY A 463 19.70 11.76 -31.89
N ILE A 464 19.11 12.17 -30.77
CA ILE A 464 19.38 11.64 -29.43
C ILE A 464 18.12 10.90 -28.93
N PRO A 465 18.23 9.67 -28.41
CA PRO A 465 17.09 8.97 -27.82
C PRO A 465 16.67 9.64 -26.51
N GLN A 466 15.36 9.64 -26.21
CA GLN A 466 14.84 10.20 -24.96
C GLN A 466 15.38 9.50 -23.72
N ILE A 467 15.68 8.20 -23.81
CA ILE A 467 16.32 7.43 -22.75
C ILE A 467 17.43 6.57 -23.36
N SER A 468 18.60 6.57 -22.75
CA SER A 468 19.69 5.65 -23.10
C SER A 468 20.39 5.08 -21.88
N TYR A 469 21.01 3.92 -22.08
CA TYR A 469 21.66 3.14 -21.03
C TYR A 469 23.17 3.03 -21.32
N HIS A 470 23.97 3.23 -20.27
CA HIS A 470 25.41 3.47 -20.33
C HIS A 470 26.13 2.59 -19.31
N GLY A 471 27.40 2.30 -19.54
CA GLY A 471 28.33 1.73 -18.57
C GLY A 471 29.33 2.79 -18.13
N GLU A 472 30.60 2.42 -18.03
CA GLU A 472 31.68 3.36 -17.74
C GLU A 472 31.95 4.33 -18.90
N ASP A 473 31.67 3.92 -20.13
CA ASP A 473 31.76 4.76 -21.31
C ASP A 473 30.36 5.19 -21.78
N ALA A 474 30.26 6.45 -22.22
CA ALA A 474 29.02 7.01 -22.71
C ALA A 474 28.57 6.31 -24.00
N TRP A 475 27.26 6.12 -24.17
CA TRP A 475 26.62 5.46 -25.32
C TRP A 475 26.93 3.98 -25.47
N GLN A 476 27.51 3.35 -24.44
CA GLN A 476 27.81 1.92 -24.45
C GLN A 476 27.14 1.24 -23.27
N MET A 477 26.31 0.24 -23.53
CA MET A 477 25.75 -0.57 -22.45
C MET A 477 26.83 -1.46 -21.81
N PRO A 478 26.76 -1.74 -20.50
CA PRO A 478 27.66 -2.70 -19.86
C PRO A 478 27.52 -4.09 -20.51
N ALA A 479 28.59 -4.59 -21.11
CA ALA A 479 28.58 -5.85 -21.86
C ALA A 479 28.80 -7.10 -20.99
N GLY A 480 29.46 -6.94 -19.83
CA GLY A 480 29.87 -8.07 -18.99
C GLY A 480 28.80 -8.53 -18.01
N ARG A 481 28.64 -9.84 -17.83
CA ARG A 481 27.73 -10.42 -16.80
C ARG A 481 28.10 -9.98 -15.38
N ALA A 482 29.37 -9.70 -15.12
CA ALA A 482 29.86 -9.21 -13.83
C ALA A 482 29.60 -7.71 -13.58
N SER A 483 29.00 -6.99 -14.53
CA SER A 483 28.74 -5.55 -14.39
C SER A 483 27.73 -5.29 -13.27
N ARG A 484 28.06 -4.33 -12.41
CA ARG A 484 27.24 -3.82 -11.29
C ARG A 484 27.06 -2.30 -11.38
N GLN A 485 27.49 -1.72 -12.49
CA GLN A 485 27.42 -0.32 -12.81
C GLN A 485 26.45 -0.08 -13.98
N LEU A 486 25.66 0.99 -13.88
CA LEU A 486 24.69 1.39 -14.90
C LEU A 486 24.59 2.91 -14.91
N GLY A 487 24.64 3.52 -16.08
CA GLY A 487 24.26 4.90 -16.31
C GLY A 487 22.94 4.98 -17.07
N VAL A 488 22.07 5.90 -16.70
CA VAL A 488 20.80 6.14 -17.39
C VAL A 488 20.71 7.62 -17.72
N PHE A 489 20.61 7.92 -19.00
CA PHE A 489 20.48 9.28 -19.53
C PHE A 489 19.03 9.52 -19.96
N TYR A 490 18.47 10.66 -19.57
CA TYR A 490 17.17 11.13 -19.99
C TYR A 490 17.35 12.46 -20.73
N HIS A 491 16.95 12.49 -22.00
CA HIS A 491 17.06 13.64 -22.89
C HIS A 491 15.67 14.19 -23.18
N GLU A 492 15.51 15.52 -23.07
CA GLU A 492 14.23 16.17 -23.35
C GLU A 492 14.40 17.44 -24.17
N GLU A 493 14.01 17.38 -25.45
CA GLU A 493 14.11 18.51 -26.40
C GLU A 493 13.34 19.75 -25.94
N SER A 494 12.29 19.59 -25.12
CA SER A 494 11.36 20.68 -24.77
C SER A 494 11.61 21.36 -23.42
N THR A 495 12.42 20.81 -22.51
CA THR A 495 12.52 21.30 -21.11
C THR A 495 13.92 21.76 -20.68
N GLU A 496 14.87 21.83 -21.61
CA GLU A 496 16.26 22.32 -21.42
C GLU A 496 17.08 21.64 -20.32
N LYS A 497 16.58 20.58 -19.66
CA LYS A 497 17.25 19.90 -18.55
C LYS A 497 17.37 18.42 -18.84
N ASP A 498 18.53 18.01 -19.31
CA ASP A 498 18.87 16.59 -19.43
C ASP A 498 19.24 16.03 -18.06
N PHE A 499 18.97 14.74 -17.83
CA PHE A 499 19.30 14.06 -16.58
C PHE A 499 20.20 12.87 -16.83
N TYR A 500 21.13 12.64 -15.92
CA TYR A 500 21.95 11.43 -15.92
C TYR A 500 21.99 10.85 -14.52
N ILE A 501 21.68 9.55 -14.39
CA ILE A 501 21.76 8.83 -13.14
C ILE A 501 22.81 7.74 -13.28
N ALA A 502 23.82 7.81 -12.42
CA ALA A 502 24.90 6.84 -12.37
C ALA A 502 24.70 5.95 -11.14
N TYR A 503 24.61 4.65 -11.36
CA TYR A 503 24.47 3.61 -10.34
C TYR A 503 25.78 2.82 -10.26
N ASN A 504 26.42 2.80 -9.10
CA ASN A 504 27.57 1.92 -8.82
C ASN A 504 27.24 0.97 -7.67
N MET A 505 26.73 -0.22 -7.99
CA MET A 505 26.51 -1.30 -7.01
C MET A 505 27.73 -2.23 -6.90
N HIS A 506 28.89 -1.86 -7.46
CA HIS A 506 30.13 -2.58 -7.24
C HIS A 506 30.75 -2.21 -5.88
N TRP A 507 31.62 -3.08 -5.36
CA TRP A 507 32.45 -2.81 -4.17
C TRP A 507 33.75 -2.04 -4.49
N LEU A 508 33.91 -1.59 -5.74
CA LEU A 508 35.01 -0.75 -6.18
C LEU A 508 34.45 0.56 -6.69
N SER A 509 35.28 1.59 -6.69
CA SER A 509 34.96 2.84 -7.37
C SER A 509 35.08 2.68 -8.88
N HIS A 510 34.18 3.31 -9.64
CA HIS A 510 34.17 3.28 -11.11
C HIS A 510 34.08 4.70 -11.69
N SER A 511 34.67 4.89 -12.87
CA SER A 511 34.66 6.18 -13.59
C SER A 511 33.62 6.14 -14.70
N PHE A 512 32.67 7.07 -14.70
CA PHE A 512 31.61 7.16 -15.70
C PHE A 512 31.85 8.34 -16.64
N ALA A 513 31.91 8.09 -17.94
CA ALA A 513 31.86 9.13 -18.95
C ALA A 513 30.41 9.63 -19.12
N LEU A 514 30.22 10.92 -18.95
CA LEU A 514 28.91 11.55 -19.13
C LEU A 514 28.66 11.86 -20.62
N PRO A 515 27.41 11.71 -21.12
CA PRO A 515 27.06 12.17 -22.46
C PRO A 515 27.39 13.65 -22.66
N SER A 516 27.78 14.04 -23.87
CA SER A 516 28.07 15.43 -24.17
C SER A 516 26.78 16.25 -24.25
N LEU A 517 26.73 17.35 -23.50
CA LEU A 517 25.63 18.31 -23.55
C LEU A 517 25.81 19.32 -24.70
N PRO A 518 24.74 20.04 -25.09
CA PRO A 518 24.84 21.17 -26.01
C PRO A 518 25.84 22.25 -25.56
N LYS A 519 26.32 23.05 -26.52
CA LYS A 519 27.31 24.10 -26.25
C LYS A 519 26.75 25.11 -25.23
N GLY A 520 27.54 25.41 -24.20
CA GLY A 520 27.16 26.34 -23.13
C GLY A 520 26.45 25.69 -21.94
N MET A 521 26.27 24.36 -21.95
CA MET A 521 25.76 23.61 -20.81
C MET A 521 26.86 22.82 -20.09
N GLU A 522 26.65 22.61 -18.79
CA GLU A 522 27.50 21.80 -17.90
C GLU A 522 26.67 20.79 -17.13
N TRP A 523 27.29 19.65 -16.80
CA TRP A 523 26.71 18.67 -15.87
C TRP A 523 26.93 19.14 -14.43
N VAL A 524 25.92 18.95 -13.60
CA VAL A 524 25.98 19.32 -12.18
C VAL A 524 25.38 18.21 -11.34
N CYS A 525 26.11 17.80 -10.30
CA CYS A 525 25.60 16.84 -9.33
C CYS A 525 24.53 17.51 -8.45
N ILE A 526 23.33 16.94 -8.40
CA ILE A 526 22.20 17.47 -7.63
C ILE A 526 21.73 16.53 -6.53
N ALA A 527 22.09 15.25 -6.61
CA ALA A 527 21.84 14.31 -5.53
C ALA A 527 22.85 13.18 -5.55
N GLY A 528 23.13 12.61 -4.37
CA GLY A 528 23.94 11.41 -4.24
C GLY A 528 23.67 10.66 -2.95
N THR A 529 24.11 9.40 -2.88
CA THR A 529 23.93 8.55 -1.70
C THR A 529 24.54 9.15 -0.44
N LYS A 530 25.74 9.74 -0.55
CA LYS A 530 26.46 10.32 0.59
C LYS A 530 26.14 11.80 0.76
N GLU A 531 25.94 12.50 -0.34
CA GLU A 531 25.69 13.93 -0.39
C GLU A 531 24.23 14.31 -0.05
N GLY A 532 23.31 13.35 -0.15
CA GLY A 532 21.87 13.62 -0.07
C GLY A 532 21.37 14.35 -1.32
N VAL A 533 20.22 15.04 -1.21
CA VAL A 533 19.73 15.94 -2.26
C VAL A 533 20.30 17.33 -1.99
N LEU A 534 20.92 17.95 -2.98
CA LEU A 534 21.63 19.22 -2.86
C LEU A 534 20.76 20.39 -3.30
N ASP A 535 20.90 21.55 -2.64
CA ASP A 535 20.30 22.78 -3.14
C ASP A 535 21.09 23.33 -4.34
N GLU A 536 20.48 24.21 -5.14
CA GLU A 536 21.12 24.77 -6.35
C GLU A 536 22.48 25.46 -6.07
N LYS A 537 22.66 25.98 -4.85
CA LYS A 537 23.91 26.64 -4.40
C LYS A 537 25.00 25.63 -4.02
N GLU A 538 24.61 24.44 -3.60
CA GLU A 538 25.50 23.34 -3.19
C GLU A 538 25.84 22.42 -4.37
N ALA A 539 25.05 22.52 -5.44
CA ALA A 539 25.20 21.71 -6.64
C ALA A 539 26.56 21.96 -7.34
N VAL A 540 27.37 20.91 -7.42
CA VAL A 540 28.77 20.98 -7.87
C VAL A 540 28.87 20.72 -9.37
N PRO A 541 29.44 21.64 -10.18
CA PRO A 541 29.74 21.39 -11.59
C PRO A 541 30.75 20.26 -11.77
N VAL A 542 30.50 19.40 -12.75
CA VAL A 542 31.44 18.37 -13.15
C VAL A 542 32.47 19.00 -14.10
N LYS A 543 33.72 19.13 -13.62
CA LYS A 543 34.81 19.78 -14.38
C LYS A 543 35.35 18.91 -15.51
N ASP A 544 35.30 17.60 -15.33
CA ASP A 544 35.86 16.62 -16.26
C ASP A 544 34.75 15.91 -17.04
N LYS A 545 35.09 15.36 -18.22
CA LYS A 545 34.13 14.54 -19.00
C LYS A 545 33.78 13.20 -18.33
N LYS A 546 34.55 12.80 -17.31
CA LYS A 546 34.32 11.60 -16.52
C LYS A 546 34.13 11.98 -15.05
N VAL A 547 33.23 11.26 -14.37
CA VAL A 547 32.98 11.41 -12.93
C VAL A 547 33.30 10.11 -12.20
N GLN A 548 34.05 10.22 -11.10
CA GLN A 548 34.33 9.08 -10.23
C GLN A 548 33.16 8.85 -9.29
N LEU A 549 32.62 7.63 -9.29
CA LEU A 549 31.64 7.17 -8.31
C LEU A 549 32.30 6.17 -7.37
N GLU A 550 32.17 6.43 -6.08
CA GLU A 550 32.61 5.52 -5.02
C GLU A 550 31.79 4.23 -5.03
N GLU A 551 32.31 3.18 -4.40
CA GLU A 551 31.60 1.91 -4.25
C GLU A 551 30.24 2.10 -3.58
N ARG A 552 29.24 1.34 -4.03
CA ARG A 552 27.89 1.32 -3.45
C ARG A 552 27.26 2.72 -3.36
N THR A 553 27.40 3.52 -4.40
CA THR A 553 26.78 4.86 -4.48
C THR A 553 25.98 5.06 -5.77
N ILE A 554 25.03 5.97 -5.69
CA ILE A 554 24.23 6.49 -6.80
C ILE A 554 24.43 7.99 -6.81
N LYS A 555 24.56 8.58 -8.00
CA LYS A 555 24.60 10.04 -8.20
C LYS A 555 23.66 10.45 -9.32
N VAL A 556 22.99 11.58 -9.12
CA VAL A 556 22.08 12.20 -10.08
C VAL A 556 22.68 13.53 -10.54
N PHE A 557 22.75 13.69 -11.85
CA PHE A 557 23.26 14.87 -12.51
C PHE A 557 22.17 15.50 -13.38
N VAL A 558 22.21 16.83 -13.47
CA VAL A 558 21.35 17.59 -14.39
C VAL A 558 22.21 18.47 -15.28
N GLY A 559 21.83 18.57 -16.56
CA GLY A 559 22.38 19.56 -17.48
C GLY A 559 21.79 20.93 -17.16
N ARG A 560 22.63 21.94 -16.99
CA ARG A 560 22.20 23.35 -16.86
C ARG A 560 23.09 24.26 -17.67
N GLN A 561 22.61 25.46 -17.96
CA GLN A 561 23.44 26.51 -18.56
C GLN A 561 24.62 26.82 -17.64
N ALA A 562 25.83 26.84 -18.20
CA ALA A 562 27.03 27.22 -17.48
C ALA A 562 26.88 28.67 -17.00
N LYS A 563 27.22 28.93 -15.74
CA LYS A 563 27.28 30.30 -15.22
C LYS A 563 28.46 30.99 -15.90
N GLU A 564 28.20 32.11 -16.60
CA GLU A 564 29.24 32.96 -17.21
C GLU A 564 30.25 33.48 -16.18
#